data_AF-A0A346AFE7-F1
#
_entry.id   AF-A0A346AFE7-F1
#
_cell.length_a   1.000
_cell.length_b   1.000
_cell.length_c   1.000
_cell.angle_alpha   90.00
_cell.angle_beta   90.00
_cell.angle_gamma   90.00
#
_symmetry.space_group_name_H-M   'P 1'
#
loop_
_entity.id
_entity.type
_entity.pdbx_description
1 polymer ?
#
loop_
_entity_poly.entity_id
_entity_poly.type
_entity_poly.pdbx_seq_one_letter_code
_entity_poly.pdbx_strand_id
1 'polypeptide(L)'
;MPVYGTLWILLIAYVTRYLPYGMASATASMHQVGSELEESARASGAAWWPAFRRIVLPLAAPGLLAGWIAIVMLSLRELSSSIVVYSPGNEVLAIRIWEQYENGSFPQLAALGVLMVVGILPLVGAAYALGSRAGGRR
;
A
#
# COMPACT_ATOMS: atom_id res chain seq x y z
N MET A 1 -25.29 8.84 -10.82
CA MET A 1 -24.70 7.82 -11.72
C MET A 1 -24.45 6.56 -10.90
N PRO A 2 -24.81 5.36 -11.37
CA PRO A 2 -24.52 4.12 -10.65
C PRO A 2 -22.99 3.97 -10.51
N VAL A 3 -22.53 3.67 -9.30
CA VAL A 3 -21.09 3.47 -8.99
C VAL A 3 -20.60 2.11 -9.49
N TYR A 4 -21.54 1.17 -9.68
CA TYR A 4 -21.28 -0.17 -10.20
C TYR A 4 -20.78 -0.14 -11.64
N GLY A 5 -19.70 -0.89 -11.92
CA GLY A 5 -19.06 -0.93 -13.23
C GLY A 5 -18.12 0.23 -13.56
N THR A 6 -17.71 1.00 -12.56
CA THR A 6 -16.71 2.07 -12.72
C THR A 6 -15.43 1.79 -11.93
N LEU A 7 -14.34 2.51 -12.23
CA LEU A 7 -13.10 2.43 -11.48
C LEU A 7 -13.27 2.80 -9.99
N TRP A 8 -14.31 3.58 -9.66
CA TRP A 8 -14.63 4.00 -8.30
C TRP A 8 -15.01 2.85 -7.38
N ILE A 9 -15.77 1.86 -7.86
CA ILE A 9 -16.18 0.76 -6.98
C ILE A 9 -15.00 -0.16 -6.65
N LEU A 10 -14.07 -0.36 -7.58
CA LEU A 10 -12.80 -1.05 -7.32
C LEU A 10 -11.95 -0.29 -6.30
N LEU A 11 -11.85 1.04 -6.45
CA LEU A 11 -11.14 1.87 -5.49
C LEU A 11 -11.72 1.74 -4.09
N ILE A 12 -13.04 1.84 -3.95
CA ILE A 12 -13.74 1.69 -2.66
C ILE A 12 -13.48 0.29 -2.08
N ALA A 13 -13.57 -0.76 -2.90
CA ALA A 13 -13.30 -2.13 -2.46
C ALA A 13 -11.86 -2.28 -1.92
N TYR A 14 -10.88 -1.71 -2.64
CA TYR A 14 -9.47 -1.80 -2.24
C TYR A 14 -9.19 -0.98 -0.99
N VAL A 15 -9.68 0.25 -0.93
CA VAL A 15 -9.56 1.10 0.26
C VAL A 15 -10.14 0.38 1.47
N THR A 16 -11.37 -0.14 1.37
CA THR A 16 -12.02 -0.84 2.49
C THR A 16 -11.25 -2.09 2.92
N ARG A 17 -10.76 -2.86 1.96
CA ARG A 17 -9.98 -4.09 2.22
C ARG A 17 -8.62 -3.79 2.88
N TYR A 18 -7.93 -2.76 2.43
CA TYR A 18 -6.56 -2.45 2.85
C TYR A 18 -6.46 -1.39 3.95
N LEU A 19 -7.55 -0.72 4.30
CA LEU A 19 -7.61 0.25 5.40
C LEU A 19 -7.07 -0.32 6.73
N PRO A 20 -7.49 -1.50 7.22
CA PRO A 20 -6.97 -2.02 8.49
C PRO A 20 -5.46 -2.30 8.44
N TYR A 21 -4.93 -2.73 7.29
CA TYR A 21 -3.48 -2.90 7.09
C TYR A 21 -2.74 -1.56 7.14
N GLY A 22 -3.31 -0.52 6.52
CA GLY A 22 -2.79 0.85 6.59
C GLY A 22 -2.77 1.40 8.01
N MET A 23 -3.85 1.19 8.76
CA MET A 23 -3.95 1.60 10.16
C MET A 23 -2.94 0.87 11.05
N ALA A 24 -2.76 -0.44 10.86
CA ALA A 24 -1.78 -1.22 11.60
C ALA A 24 -0.35 -0.71 11.33
N SER A 25 -0.01 -0.48 10.06
CA SER A 25 1.30 0.05 9.70
C SER A 25 1.54 1.47 10.22
N ALA A 26 0.53 2.34 10.14
CA ALA A 26 0.61 3.71 10.66
C ALA A 26 0.81 3.71 12.17
N THR A 27 0.04 2.89 12.89
CA THR A 27 0.16 2.71 14.34
C THR A 27 1.56 2.24 14.71
N ALA A 28 2.09 1.21 14.04
CA ALA A 28 3.44 0.70 14.28
C ALA A 28 4.54 1.73 13.99
N SER A 29 4.34 2.58 12.98
CA SER A 29 5.30 3.64 12.64
C SER A 29 5.28 4.78 13.66
N MET A 30 4.09 5.15 14.16
CA MET A 30 3.96 6.16 15.20
C MET A 30 4.50 5.69 16.55
N HIS A 31 4.32 4.41 16.92
CA HIS A 31 4.87 3.87 18.19
C HIS A 31 6.41 3.89 18.23
N GLN A 32 7.07 3.90 17.06
CA GLN A 32 8.53 4.05 16.99
C GLN A 32 8.99 5.48 17.26
N VAL A 33 8.09 6.47 17.11
CA VAL A 33 8.34 7.86 17.50
C VAL A 33 8.00 7.99 18.98
N GLY A 34 9.01 8.15 19.83
CA GLY A 34 8.80 8.28 21.27
C GLY A 34 7.93 9.50 21.63
N SER A 35 7.01 9.33 22.59
CA SER A 35 6.13 10.41 23.08
C SER A 35 6.89 11.60 23.66
N GLU A 36 8.10 11.36 24.16
CA GLU A 36 9.03 12.35 24.71
C GLU A 36 9.33 13.49 23.73
N LEU A 37 9.36 13.21 22.42
CA LEU A 37 9.59 14.23 21.39
C LEU A 37 8.42 15.21 21.28
N GLU A 38 7.20 14.72 21.43
CA GLU A 38 6.00 15.55 21.42
C GLU A 38 5.85 16.34 22.72
N GLU A 39 6.17 15.72 23.86
CA GLU A 39 6.22 16.38 25.17
C GLU A 39 7.27 17.50 25.22
N SER A 40 8.45 17.27 24.68
CA SER A 40 9.52 18.26 24.59
C SER A 40 9.15 19.44 23.69
N ALA A 41 8.49 19.17 22.56
CA ALA A 41 7.98 20.21 21.67
C ALA A 41 6.91 21.07 22.36
N ARG A 42 5.99 20.45 23.11
CA ARG A 42 4.97 21.16 23.90
C ARG A 42 5.59 21.99 25.03
N ALA A 43 6.58 21.45 25.74
CA ALA A 43 7.33 22.18 26.77
C ALA A 43 8.07 23.40 26.21
N SER A 44 8.48 23.34 24.94
CA SER A 44 9.11 24.44 24.21
C SER A 44 8.11 25.44 23.60
N GLY A 45 6.81 25.32 23.93
CA GLY A 45 5.76 26.24 23.47
C GLY A 45 5.16 25.91 22.10
N ALA A 46 5.48 24.75 21.49
CA ALA A 46 4.87 24.35 20.23
C ALA A 46 3.46 23.77 20.44
N ALA A 47 2.51 24.20 19.60
CA ALA A 47 1.20 23.56 19.51
C ALA A 47 1.30 22.16 18.87
N TRP A 48 0.27 21.33 19.09
CA TRP A 48 0.21 19.94 18.61
C TRP A 48 0.44 19.79 17.10
N TRP A 49 -0.23 20.60 16.28
CA TRP A 49 -0.15 20.47 14.81
C TRP A 49 1.23 20.80 14.23
N PRO A 50 1.90 21.90 14.62
CA PRO A 50 3.31 22.14 14.28
C PRO A 50 4.26 21.04 14.73
N ALA A 51 4.10 20.52 15.96
CA ALA A 51 4.93 19.45 16.49
C ALA A 51 4.75 18.15 15.67
N PHE A 52 3.51 17.77 15.40
CA PHE A 52 3.18 16.61 14.58
C PHE A 52 3.81 16.72 13.18
N ARG A 53 3.60 17.83 12.47
CA ARG A 53 4.08 17.97 11.08
C ARG A 53 5.59 18.11 10.95
N ARG A 54 6.27 18.72 11.92
CA ARG A 54 7.72 18.99 11.85
C ARG A 54 8.59 17.94 12.52
N ILE A 55 8.04 17.17 13.45
CA ILE A 55 8.78 16.18 14.23
C ILE A 55 8.22 14.78 13.97
N VAL A 56 6.97 14.52 14.36
CA VAL A 56 6.39 13.16 14.33
C VAL A 56 6.26 12.62 12.91
N LEU A 57 5.65 13.37 12.00
CA LEU A 57 5.40 12.97 10.63
C LEU A 57 6.68 12.62 9.85
N PRO A 58 7.74 13.46 9.82
CA PRO A 58 8.98 13.10 9.12
C PRO A 58 9.72 11.93 9.77
N LEU A 59 9.60 11.73 11.08
CA LEU A 59 10.17 10.56 11.78
C LEU A 59 9.39 9.27 11.48
N ALA A 60 8.06 9.35 11.39
CA ALA A 60 7.20 8.23 11.05
C ALA A 60 7.17 7.92 9.54
N ALA A 61 7.51 8.90 8.68
CA ALA A 61 7.41 8.81 7.22
C ALA A 61 8.11 7.58 6.62
N PRO A 62 9.33 7.16 7.02
CA PRO A 62 9.96 5.96 6.47
C PRO A 62 9.16 4.69 6.75
N GLY A 63 8.58 4.57 7.96
CA GLY A 63 7.72 3.45 8.33
C GLY A 63 6.38 3.46 7.57
N LEU A 64 5.77 4.63 7.44
CA LEU A 64 4.55 4.83 6.65
C LEU A 64 4.76 4.49 5.18
N LEU A 65 5.89 4.89 4.59
CA LEU A 65 6.25 4.55 3.21
C LEU A 65 6.47 3.05 3.03
N ALA A 66 7.16 2.39 3.97
CA ALA A 66 7.34 0.94 3.93
C ALA A 66 6.00 0.19 3.99
N GLY A 67 5.08 0.63 4.86
CA GLY A 67 3.72 0.12 4.93
C GLY A 67 2.91 0.32 3.67
N TRP A 68 2.99 1.53 3.10
CA TRP A 68 2.31 1.86 1.85
C TRP A 68 2.79 0.97 0.70
N ILE A 69 4.11 0.78 0.56
CA ILE A 69 4.69 -0.12 -0.43
C ILE A 69 4.15 -1.55 -0.26
N ALA A 70 4.10 -2.07 0.97
CA ALA A 70 3.57 -3.39 1.25
C ALA A 70 2.09 -3.52 0.83
N ILE A 71 1.26 -2.52 1.13
CA ILE A 71 -0.16 -2.50 0.73
C ILE A 71 -0.30 -2.47 -0.79
N VAL A 72 0.51 -1.70 -1.51
CA VAL A 72 0.52 -1.66 -2.98
C VAL A 72 0.89 -3.03 -3.57
N MET A 73 1.87 -3.72 -3.00
CA MET A 73 2.20 -5.08 -3.45
C MET A 73 1.04 -6.05 -3.26
N LEU A 74 0.34 -5.98 -2.12
CA LEU A 74 -0.82 -6.82 -1.86
C LEU A 74 -1.98 -6.48 -2.79
N SER A 75 -2.21 -5.20 -3.08
CA SER A 75 -3.32 -4.76 -3.94
C SER A 75 -3.09 -5.11 -5.40
N LEU A 76 -1.85 -5.07 -5.89
CA LEU A 76 -1.53 -5.50 -7.26
C LEU A 76 -1.89 -6.96 -7.52
N ARG A 77 -1.84 -7.81 -6.50
CA ARG A 77 -2.16 -9.25 -6.57
C ARG A 77 -3.60 -9.59 -6.16
N GLU A 78 -4.43 -8.58 -5.96
CA GLU A 78 -5.80 -8.74 -5.49
C GLU A 78 -6.71 -9.21 -6.64
N LEU A 79 -7.34 -10.37 -6.47
CA LEU A 79 -8.36 -10.89 -7.39
C LEU A 79 -9.73 -11.06 -6.71
N SER A 80 -9.76 -11.46 -5.44
CA SER A 80 -10.95 -11.92 -4.73
C SER A 80 -12.06 -10.88 -4.64
N SER A 81 -11.73 -9.62 -4.35
CA SER A 81 -12.67 -8.51 -4.31
C SER A 81 -12.92 -7.97 -5.73
N SER A 82 -11.91 -7.99 -6.58
CA SER A 82 -11.98 -7.48 -7.95
C SER A 82 -12.96 -8.28 -8.83
N ILE A 83 -12.95 -9.61 -8.75
CA ILE A 83 -13.76 -10.49 -9.61
C ILE A 83 -15.28 -10.33 -9.39
N VAL A 84 -15.69 -9.90 -8.20
CA VAL A 84 -17.12 -9.74 -7.86
C VAL A 84 -17.69 -8.42 -8.40
N VAL A 85 -16.83 -7.42 -8.65
CA VAL A 85 -17.26 -6.03 -8.80
C VAL A 85 -16.73 -5.37 -10.09
N TYR A 86 -15.86 -6.03 -10.83
CA TYR A 86 -15.35 -5.50 -12.09
C TYR A 86 -16.44 -5.43 -13.17
N SER A 87 -16.15 -4.66 -14.21
CA SER A 87 -16.93 -4.64 -15.44
C SER A 87 -16.00 -4.54 -16.65
N PRO A 88 -16.46 -4.99 -17.83
CA PRO A 88 -15.66 -4.91 -19.06
C PRO A 88 -15.16 -3.48 -19.33
N GLY A 89 -13.89 -3.35 -19.69
CA GLY A 89 -13.20 -2.07 -19.92
C GLY A 89 -12.55 -1.45 -18.67
N ASN A 90 -12.72 -2.06 -17.49
CA ASN A 90 -12.08 -1.62 -16.26
C ASN A 90 -11.45 -2.79 -15.48
N GLU A 91 -10.90 -3.75 -16.21
CA GLU A 91 -10.28 -4.95 -15.66
C GLU A 91 -8.91 -4.64 -15.06
N VAL A 92 -8.68 -5.10 -13.84
CA VAL A 92 -7.34 -5.10 -13.25
C VAL A 92 -6.51 -6.26 -13.81
N LEU A 93 -5.18 -6.13 -13.73
CA LEU A 93 -4.25 -7.12 -14.28
C LEU A 93 -4.52 -8.54 -13.74
N ALA A 94 -4.90 -8.67 -12.47
CA ALA A 94 -5.24 -9.96 -11.87
C ALA A 94 -6.46 -10.63 -12.55
N ILE A 95 -7.45 -9.85 -12.98
CA ILE A 95 -8.62 -10.36 -13.72
C ILE A 95 -8.20 -10.81 -15.11
N ARG A 96 -7.32 -10.06 -15.78
CA ARG A 96 -6.82 -10.46 -17.11
C ARG A 96 -6.04 -11.78 -17.04
N ILE A 97 -5.26 -11.99 -15.98
CA ILE A 97 -4.59 -13.27 -15.73
C ILE A 97 -5.62 -14.39 -15.52
N TRP A 98 -6.65 -14.13 -14.71
CA TRP A 98 -7.76 -15.07 -14.47
C TRP A 98 -8.51 -15.44 -15.76
N GLU A 99 -8.83 -14.47 -16.62
CA GLU A 99 -9.47 -14.72 -17.91
C GLU A 99 -8.63 -15.62 -18.81
N GLN A 100 -7.31 -15.39 -18.89
CA GLN A 100 -6.42 -16.24 -19.69
C GLN A 100 -6.32 -17.67 -19.13
N TYR A 101 -6.44 -17.83 -17.82
CA TYR A 101 -6.51 -19.14 -17.16
C TYR A 101 -7.77 -19.89 -17.58
N GLU A 102 -8.94 -19.26 -17.48
CA GLU A 102 -10.23 -19.85 -17.89
C GLU A 102 -10.27 -20.17 -19.39
N ASN A 103 -9.65 -19.32 -20.22
CA ASN A 103 -9.57 -19.53 -21.66
C ASN A 103 -8.54 -20.61 -22.06
N GLY A 104 -7.77 -21.17 -21.12
CA GLY A 104 -6.72 -22.17 -21.39
C GLY A 104 -5.49 -21.64 -22.14
N SER A 105 -5.34 -20.31 -22.24
CA SER A 105 -4.28 -19.66 -23.01
C SER A 105 -3.02 -19.47 -22.16
N PHE A 106 -2.36 -20.59 -21.83
CA PHE A 106 -1.21 -20.61 -20.94
C PHE A 106 -0.01 -19.73 -21.35
N PRO A 107 0.34 -19.58 -22.65
CA PRO A 107 1.44 -18.69 -23.04
C PRO A 107 1.19 -17.22 -22.65
N GLN A 108 -0.03 -16.73 -22.87
CA GLN A 108 -0.44 -15.36 -22.55
C GLN A 108 -0.57 -15.17 -21.04
N LEU A 109 -1.13 -16.16 -20.34
CA LEU A 109 -1.15 -16.20 -18.87
C LEU A 109 0.26 -16.05 -18.29
N ALA A 110 1.21 -16.86 -18.77
CA ALA A 110 2.59 -16.81 -18.32
C ALA A 110 3.23 -15.44 -18.58
N ALA A 111 3.01 -14.85 -19.75
CA ALA A 111 3.51 -13.51 -20.08
C ALA A 111 2.96 -12.44 -19.12
N LEU A 112 1.65 -12.43 -18.85
CA LEU A 112 1.04 -11.50 -17.89
C LEU A 112 1.55 -11.72 -16.46
N GLY A 113 1.72 -12.97 -16.06
CA GLY A 113 2.29 -13.32 -14.75
C GLY A 113 3.73 -12.82 -14.58
N VAL A 114 4.57 -12.97 -15.61
CA VAL A 114 5.94 -12.44 -15.61
C VAL A 114 5.94 -10.92 -15.53
N LEU A 115 5.09 -10.24 -16.31
CA LEU A 115 4.97 -8.77 -16.26
C LEU A 115 4.56 -8.28 -14.87
N MET A 116 3.63 -8.98 -14.22
CA MET A 116 3.22 -8.69 -12.85
C MET A 116 4.37 -8.83 -11.85
N VAL A 117 5.14 -9.92 -11.95
CA VAL A 117 6.33 -10.13 -11.09
C VAL A 117 7.36 -9.03 -11.32
N VAL A 118 7.67 -8.72 -12.58
CA VAL A 118 8.62 -7.65 -12.94
C VAL A 118 8.16 -6.30 -12.40
N GLY A 119 6.85 -6.01 -12.40
CA GLY A 119 6.30 -4.80 -11.80
C GLY A 119 6.40 -4.75 -10.27
N ILE A 120 6.33 -5.89 -9.59
CA ILE A 120 6.42 -5.98 -8.12
C ILE A 120 7.89 -5.93 -7.64
N LEU A 121 8.84 -6.47 -8.40
CA LEU A 121 10.27 -6.49 -8.06
C LEU A 121 10.84 -5.12 -7.62
N PRO A 122 10.64 -4.00 -8.33
CA PRO A 122 11.16 -2.70 -7.89
C PRO A 122 10.55 -2.23 -6.57
N LEU A 123 9.27 -2.54 -6.31
CA LEU A 123 8.64 -2.24 -5.03
C LEU A 123 9.30 -3.05 -3.91
N VAL A 124 9.66 -4.31 -4.17
CA VAL A 124 10.34 -5.18 -3.20
C VAL A 124 11.73 -4.62 -2.90
N GLY A 125 12.47 -4.24 -3.94
CA GLY A 125 13.76 -3.56 -3.78
C GLY A 125 13.65 -2.27 -2.96
N ALA A 126 12.63 -1.44 -3.21
CA ALA A 126 12.38 -0.22 -2.45
C ALA A 126 12.07 -0.52 -0.97
N ALA A 127 11.25 -1.54 -0.68
CA ALA A 127 10.95 -1.95 0.69
C ALA A 127 12.22 -2.40 1.45
N TYR A 128 13.08 -3.23 0.83
CA TYR A 128 14.35 -3.65 1.43
C TYR A 128 15.33 -2.49 1.62
N ALA A 129 15.42 -1.58 0.64
CA ALA A 129 16.27 -0.39 0.73
C ALA A 129 15.84 0.54 1.87
N LEU A 130 14.53 0.71 2.10
CA LEU A 130 14.01 1.48 3.23
C LEU A 130 14.25 0.77 4.57
N GLY A 131 14.08 -0.56 4.62
CA GLY A 131 14.31 -1.35 5.83
C GLY A 131 15.78 -1.35 6.29
N SER A 132 16.74 -1.46 5.36
CA SER A 132 18.17 -1.42 5.68
C SER A 132 18.63 -0.07 6.26
N ARG A 133 18.03 1.05 5.83
CA ARG A 133 18.32 2.38 6.37
C ARG A 133 17.78 2.59 7.79
N ALA A 134 16.72 1.88 8.16
CA ALA A 134 16.16 1.91 9.53
C ALA A 134 16.93 1.00 10.49
N GLY A 135 17.48 -0.13 10.01
CA GLY A 135 18.24 -1.09 10.82
C GLY A 135 19.66 -0.65 11.19
N GLY A 136 20.31 0.22 10.40
CA GLY A 136 21.70 0.67 10.64
C GLY A 136 21.88 1.81 11.64
N ARG A 137 20.82 2.23 12.35
CA ARG A 137 20.82 3.36 13.31
C ARG A 137 20.54 2.94 14.76
N ARG A 138 20.58 1.64 15.05
CA ARG A 138 20.46 1.10 16.41
C ARG A 138 21.83 0.87 17.03
#